data_AF-A0AAW2D1X9-F1
#
_entry.id   AF-A0AAW2D1X9-F1
#
_cell.length_a   1.000
_cell.length_b   1.000
_cell.length_c   1.000
_cell.angle_alpha   90.00
_cell.angle_beta   90.00
_cell.angle_gamma   90.00
#
_symmetry.space_group_name_H-M   'P 1'
#
loop_
_entity.id
_entity.type
_entity.pdbx_description
1 polymer ?
#
loop_
_entity_poly.entity_id
_entity_poly.type
_entity_poly.pdbx_seq_one_letter_code
_entity_poly.pdbx_strand_id
1 'polypeptide(L)'
;MVHVFIQGSLWDGFADGKGGFTDGPYGIQNPEEFFKNDFYSHGFNPEVGSVGIPVAETIRATMPQEGWQIPLFKKLPNGYTEEVPNPIWEYHKYIPYLNPKECVDQIELYGAPKDLDDFCLKAQLVNYIQYRALPEGWTSRMWSKYTGVLIWKTKNPWTGLRGQFYDHLLDQTAGFYGCRCAAKPIHVQLNLATYFIEVVNTSSEELSNIAIEASVWDLEGTCPYYKVFENLSAPAKKTELLLVACVWWRLQASRAIQKEKKKPLKITSKVFIKGSTYEIEMHVENVAKKAYSRSLTYMNNFTAKQGNGDFDMASLEPATSGTDKKHEVGLFQRIFRCFTKENGSLKVTEVNGADVGVAFFLHFSVHALKTDHKEGEDTRILSVHYSDNYFSLVPGEVMPIKITFKVPLGVTPRVSLHGWNYHGGHIVL
;
A
#
# COMPACT_ATOMS: atom_id res chain seq x y z
N MET A 1 34.35 -33.48 -2.62
CA MET A 1 33.19 -32.58 -2.45
C MET A 1 33.26 -32.06 -1.02
N VAL A 2 33.63 -30.80 -0.82
CA VAL A 2 33.70 -30.21 0.54
C VAL A 2 32.31 -29.67 0.84
N HIS A 3 31.60 -30.30 1.76
CA HIS A 3 30.35 -29.77 2.29
C HIS A 3 30.71 -28.69 3.31
N VAL A 4 30.50 -27.43 2.94
CA VAL A 4 30.55 -26.31 3.88
C VAL A 4 29.16 -26.16 4.49
N PHE A 5 29.04 -26.53 5.75
CA PHE A 5 27.86 -26.20 6.54
C PHE A 5 28.04 -24.76 7.03
N ILE A 6 27.36 -23.81 6.38
CA ILE A 6 27.17 -22.48 6.96
C ILE A 6 26.18 -22.67 8.11
N GLN A 7 26.58 -22.28 9.32
CA GLN A 7 25.70 -22.18 10.48
C GLN A 7 24.69 -21.04 10.25
N GLY A 8 23.73 -21.25 9.33
CA GLY A 8 22.55 -20.44 9.15
C GLY A 8 21.59 -20.75 10.27
N SER A 9 21.94 -20.30 11.46
CA SER A 9 21.41 -20.86 12.68
C SER A 9 20.25 -20.02 13.21
N LEU A 10 19.06 -20.60 13.14
CA LEU A 10 17.95 -20.31 14.06
C LEU A 10 18.37 -20.45 15.55
N TRP A 11 19.56 -21.00 15.85
CA TRP A 11 20.01 -21.27 17.21
C TRP A 11 20.52 -20.06 17.98
N ASP A 12 21.06 -19.00 17.37
CA ASP A 12 21.69 -17.93 18.16
C ASP A 12 20.69 -16.94 18.78
N GLY A 13 19.39 -17.10 18.54
CA GLY A 13 18.37 -16.17 19.04
C GLY A 13 17.17 -16.82 19.71
N PHE A 14 16.45 -17.67 18.97
CA PHE A 14 15.18 -18.22 19.44
C PHE A 14 15.35 -19.59 20.13
N ALA A 15 16.33 -20.40 19.71
CA ALA A 15 16.51 -21.78 20.18
C ALA A 15 17.71 -22.00 21.13
N ASP A 16 18.51 -20.99 21.47
CA ASP A 16 19.53 -21.11 22.53
C ASP A 16 18.93 -21.12 23.95
N GLY A 17 17.64 -20.79 24.07
CA GLY A 17 16.92 -20.72 25.35
C GLY A 17 17.38 -19.57 26.26
N LYS A 18 18.24 -18.66 25.79
CA LYS A 18 18.76 -17.52 26.56
C LYS A 18 18.13 -16.18 26.18
N GLY A 19 17.25 -16.17 25.18
CA GLY A 19 16.49 -14.98 24.80
C GLY A 19 17.29 -14.02 23.93
N GLY A 20 18.00 -14.52 22.91
CA GLY A 20 18.70 -13.70 21.92
C GLY A 20 17.75 -13.01 20.92
N PHE A 21 16.71 -12.36 21.43
CA PHE A 21 15.75 -11.56 20.70
C PHE A 21 15.40 -10.29 21.49
N THR A 22 14.84 -9.29 20.80
CA THR A 22 14.37 -8.06 21.43
C THR A 22 12.86 -7.96 21.41
N ASP A 23 12.31 -7.32 22.44
CA ASP A 23 10.93 -6.91 22.47
C ASP A 23 10.81 -5.50 21.85
N GLY A 24 10.14 -5.38 20.71
CA GLY A 24 10.05 -4.14 19.96
C GLY A 24 11.32 -3.81 19.13
N PRO A 25 11.54 -2.53 18.79
CA PRO A 25 10.77 -1.34 19.17
C PRO A 25 9.36 -1.28 18.57
N TYR A 26 8.53 -0.39 19.13
CA TYR A 26 7.10 -0.27 18.81
C TYR A 26 6.67 1.10 18.29
N GLY A 27 7.55 2.09 18.42
CA GLY A 27 7.32 3.47 17.99
C GLY A 27 7.72 3.70 16.55
N ILE A 28 7.60 4.95 16.11
CA ILE A 28 8.19 5.40 14.85
C ILE A 28 9.72 5.26 14.90
N GLN A 29 10.32 4.90 13.77
CA GLN A 29 11.77 4.75 13.61
C GLN A 29 12.19 5.44 12.30
N ASN A 30 13.45 5.85 12.15
CA ASN A 30 13.91 6.42 10.87
C ASN A 30 14.06 5.29 9.82
N PRO A 31 13.34 5.32 8.67
CA PRO A 31 13.41 4.27 7.66
C PRO A 31 14.81 3.92 7.15
N GLU A 32 15.73 4.89 7.11
CA GLU A 32 17.13 4.67 6.71
C GLU A 32 17.85 3.67 7.63
N GLU A 33 17.53 3.68 8.92
CA GLU A 33 18.20 2.87 9.94
C GLU A 33 17.94 1.37 9.73
N PHE A 34 16.77 0.99 9.19
CA PHE A 34 16.43 -0.42 8.93
C PHE A 34 17.43 -1.14 8.03
N PHE A 35 18.13 -0.40 7.17
CA PHE A 35 19.11 -0.95 6.22
C PHE A 35 20.52 -1.02 6.81
N LYS A 36 20.78 -0.42 7.97
CA LYS A 36 22.11 -0.41 8.59
C LYS A 36 22.41 -1.73 9.31
N ASN A 37 23.69 -2.09 9.30
CA ASN A 37 24.14 -3.39 9.83
C ASN A 37 24.11 -3.45 11.37
N ASP A 38 24.07 -2.32 12.04
CA ASP A 38 24.17 -2.17 13.49
C ASP A 38 22.84 -1.77 14.15
N PHE A 39 21.76 -1.61 13.37
CA PHE A 39 20.47 -1.17 13.90
C PHE A 39 19.72 -2.27 14.67
N TYR A 40 19.29 -3.35 13.99
CA TYR A 40 18.75 -4.52 14.69
C TYR A 40 19.87 -5.48 15.05
N SER A 41 20.04 -5.76 16.34
CA SER A 41 21.10 -6.64 16.85
C SER A 41 20.86 -8.12 16.55
N HIS A 42 19.60 -8.54 16.46
CA HIS A 42 19.22 -9.95 16.39
C HIS A 42 18.89 -10.40 14.97
N GLY A 43 19.30 -11.62 14.62
CA GLY A 43 19.00 -12.23 13.33
C GLY A 43 17.52 -12.59 13.15
N PHE A 44 16.81 -12.84 14.25
CA PHE A 44 15.36 -13.02 14.26
C PHE A 44 14.74 -12.08 15.29
N ASN A 45 13.65 -11.40 14.95
CA ASN A 45 12.89 -10.63 15.95
C ASN A 45 11.41 -11.06 15.99
N PRO A 46 10.93 -11.59 17.13
CA PRO A 46 9.58 -12.12 17.25
C PRO A 46 8.52 -11.01 17.31
N GLU A 47 8.92 -9.75 17.50
CA GLU A 47 7.98 -8.64 17.59
C GLU A 47 8.69 -7.31 17.26
N VAL A 48 8.40 -6.71 16.10
CA VAL A 48 8.75 -5.31 15.78
C VAL A 48 7.51 -4.58 15.34
N GLY A 49 7.20 -3.45 15.98
CA GLY A 49 6.07 -2.62 15.62
C GLY A 49 6.43 -1.24 15.11
N SER A 50 5.37 -0.49 14.85
CA SER A 50 5.46 0.93 14.56
C SER A 50 4.13 1.61 14.94
N VAL A 51 4.05 2.90 14.63
CA VAL A 51 2.82 3.70 14.64
C VAL A 51 1.76 3.11 13.72
N GLY A 52 0.50 3.50 13.93
CA GLY A 52 -0.57 3.05 13.06
C GLY A 52 -1.92 3.58 13.51
N ILE A 53 -2.40 4.63 12.85
CA ILE A 53 -3.77 5.12 13.00
C ILE A 53 -4.61 4.76 11.78
N PRO A 54 -5.94 4.64 11.92
CA PRO A 54 -6.82 4.37 10.80
C PRO A 54 -7.09 5.65 9.98
N VAL A 55 -7.91 5.51 8.92
CA VAL A 55 -8.41 6.66 8.16
C VAL A 55 -9.36 7.52 9.01
N ALA A 56 -9.59 8.77 8.60
CA ALA A 56 -10.41 9.73 9.34
C ALA A 56 -11.84 9.23 9.54
N GLU A 57 -12.40 8.51 8.56
CA GLU A 57 -13.72 7.90 8.61
C GLU A 57 -13.84 6.93 9.78
N THR A 58 -12.82 6.12 10.07
CA THR A 58 -12.83 5.22 11.24
C THR A 58 -12.79 5.99 12.54
N ILE A 59 -12.00 7.06 12.64
CA ILE A 59 -12.00 7.91 13.83
C ILE A 59 -13.40 8.48 14.04
N ARG A 60 -14.03 9.03 12.99
CA ARG A 60 -15.39 9.58 13.08
C ARG A 60 -16.45 8.53 13.41
N ALA A 61 -16.30 7.31 12.90
CA ALA A 61 -17.22 6.21 13.13
C ALA A 61 -17.12 5.61 14.55
N THR A 62 -15.97 5.74 15.21
CA THR A 62 -15.66 5.01 16.45
C THR A 62 -15.39 5.90 17.66
N MET A 63 -15.22 7.20 17.46
CA MET A 63 -14.93 8.17 18.52
C MET A 63 -15.99 9.29 18.52
N PRO A 64 -16.33 9.82 19.71
CA PRO A 64 -17.20 10.99 19.79
C PRO A 64 -16.50 12.22 19.20
N GLN A 65 -17.25 13.30 18.96
CA GLN A 65 -16.78 14.47 18.21
C GLN A 65 -15.54 15.14 18.86
N GLU A 66 -15.41 15.08 20.18
CA GLU A 66 -14.22 15.57 20.90
C GLU A 66 -12.95 14.80 20.50
N GLY A 67 -13.09 13.52 20.12
CA GLY A 67 -12.02 12.67 19.64
C GLY A 67 -11.58 12.97 18.22
N TRP A 68 -12.29 13.84 17.49
CA TRP A 68 -11.93 14.23 16.12
C TRP A 68 -10.84 15.31 16.09
N GLN A 69 -10.50 15.89 17.25
CA GLN A 69 -9.40 16.83 17.37
C GLN A 69 -8.06 16.09 17.30
N ILE A 70 -7.23 16.44 16.31
CA ILE A 70 -5.88 15.87 16.17
C ILE A 70 -4.97 16.29 17.35
N PRO A 71 -3.85 15.59 17.59
CA PRO A 71 -2.85 16.00 18.57
C PRO A 71 -2.36 17.42 18.32
N LEU A 72 -2.06 18.16 19.38
CA LEU A 72 -1.40 19.46 19.28
C LEU A 72 0.09 19.26 19.01
N PHE A 73 0.61 19.98 18.01
CA PHE A 73 2.02 19.95 17.64
C PHE A 73 2.76 21.10 18.33
N LYS A 74 3.47 20.80 19.43
CA LYS A 74 4.18 21.79 20.23
C LYS A 74 5.67 21.76 19.94
N LYS A 75 6.21 22.86 19.40
CA LYS A 75 7.67 22.99 19.20
C LYS A 75 8.39 23.09 20.54
N LEU A 76 9.40 22.25 20.71
CA LEU A 76 10.26 22.21 21.88
C LEU A 76 11.55 23.01 21.65
N PRO A 77 12.21 23.52 22.72
CA PRO A 77 13.46 24.28 22.59
C PRO A 77 14.62 23.51 21.94
N ASN A 78 14.57 22.18 21.96
CA ASN A 78 15.57 21.31 21.34
C ASN A 78 15.35 21.10 19.83
N GLY A 79 14.37 21.78 19.22
CA GLY A 79 14.05 21.69 17.80
C GLY A 79 13.10 20.54 17.42
N TYR A 80 12.75 19.66 18.36
CA TYR A 80 11.75 18.62 18.14
C TYR A 80 10.32 19.15 18.32
N THR A 81 9.35 18.40 17.81
CA THR A 81 7.93 18.66 18.03
C THR A 81 7.40 17.60 18.96
N GLU A 82 6.70 18.02 20.01
CA GLU A 82 5.92 17.15 20.88
C GLU A 82 4.48 17.07 20.35
N GLU A 83 3.99 15.85 20.13
CA GLU A 83 2.58 15.62 19.84
C GLU A 83 1.83 15.39 21.14
N VAL A 84 0.90 16.29 21.47
CA VAL A 84 0.07 16.21 22.67
C VAL A 84 -1.32 15.71 22.28
N PRO A 85 -1.64 14.41 22.47
CA PRO A 85 -2.95 13.87 22.14
C PRO A 85 -4.04 14.43 23.05
N ASN A 86 -5.29 14.38 22.59
CA ASN A 86 -6.45 14.60 23.47
C ASN A 86 -6.69 13.35 24.38
N PRO A 87 -7.49 13.47 25.45
CA PRO A 87 -7.73 12.35 26.38
C PRO A 87 -8.34 11.10 25.74
N ILE A 88 -9.10 11.24 24.65
CA ILE A 88 -9.68 10.11 23.91
C ILE A 88 -8.56 9.36 23.17
N TRP A 89 -7.63 10.07 22.54
CA TRP A 89 -6.48 9.46 21.85
C TRP A 89 -5.54 8.75 22.84
N GLU A 90 -5.31 9.33 24.02
CA GLU A 90 -4.59 8.68 25.11
C GLU A 90 -5.29 7.39 25.57
N TYR A 91 -6.62 7.44 25.73
CA TYR A 91 -7.43 6.27 26.05
C TYR A 91 -7.26 5.16 25.00
N HIS A 92 -7.32 5.52 23.70
CA HIS A 92 -7.09 4.62 22.57
C HIS A 92 -5.60 4.28 22.31
N LYS A 93 -4.69 4.60 23.25
CA LYS A 93 -3.26 4.24 23.22
C LYS A 93 -2.52 4.77 21.99
N TYR A 94 -2.76 6.03 21.66
CA TYR A 94 -2.02 6.74 20.61
C TYR A 94 -0.50 6.62 20.78
N ILE A 95 0.20 6.24 19.71
CA ILE A 95 1.65 6.32 19.61
C ILE A 95 1.99 7.48 18.67
N PRO A 96 2.75 8.50 19.13
CA PRO A 96 3.21 9.61 18.30
C PRO A 96 4.07 9.16 17.11
N TYR A 97 4.03 9.94 16.03
CA TYR A 97 4.88 9.86 14.83
C TYR A 97 6.24 10.56 15.01
N LEU A 98 6.64 10.73 16.27
CA LEU A 98 7.90 11.27 16.76
C LEU A 98 8.60 10.23 17.65
N ASN A 99 9.93 10.12 17.53
CA ASN A 99 10.75 9.45 18.54
C ASN A 99 12.03 10.28 18.77
N PRO A 100 12.15 11.07 19.86
CA PRO A 100 13.26 12.01 20.04
C PRO A 100 14.65 11.36 20.08
N LYS A 101 14.73 10.04 20.28
CA LYS A 101 15.98 9.28 20.25
C LYS A 101 16.37 8.79 18.86
N GLU A 102 15.43 8.73 17.93
CA GLU A 102 15.60 8.03 16.65
C GLU A 102 15.23 8.87 15.42
N CYS A 103 14.17 9.68 15.49
CA CYS A 103 13.72 10.48 14.36
C CYS A 103 12.92 11.73 14.77
N VAL A 104 12.98 12.75 13.92
CA VAL A 104 12.07 13.90 13.98
C VAL A 104 10.63 13.46 13.70
N ASP A 105 9.67 14.34 13.99
CA ASP A 105 8.26 14.13 13.65
C ASP A 105 8.10 13.81 12.16
N GLN A 106 7.61 12.61 11.85
CA GLN A 106 7.48 12.10 10.49
C GLN A 106 6.25 12.66 9.76
N ILE A 107 5.28 13.24 10.47
CA ILE A 107 4.09 13.86 9.87
C ILE A 107 4.45 15.25 9.34
N GLU A 108 5.18 16.05 10.13
CA GLU A 108 5.57 17.41 9.77
C GLU A 108 6.56 17.50 8.60
N LEU A 109 7.22 16.39 8.23
CA LEU A 109 7.97 16.29 6.97
C LEU A 109 7.09 16.61 5.75
N TYR A 110 5.78 16.44 5.88
CA TYR A 110 4.78 16.76 4.86
C TYR A 110 3.98 18.03 5.15
N GLY A 111 4.48 18.86 6.06
CA GLY A 111 3.86 20.09 6.53
C GLY A 111 2.89 19.89 7.71
N ALA A 112 2.63 20.97 8.45
CA ALA A 112 1.72 20.94 9.60
C ALA A 112 0.32 20.44 9.21
N PRO A 113 -0.27 19.49 9.97
CA PRO A 113 -1.62 19.00 9.70
C PRO A 113 -2.67 20.08 9.98
N LYS A 114 -3.65 20.20 9.07
CA LYS A 114 -4.70 21.23 9.15
C LYS A 114 -5.93 20.78 9.93
N ASP A 115 -6.33 19.53 9.72
CA ASP A 115 -7.53 18.90 10.26
C ASP A 115 -7.34 17.37 10.34
N LEU A 116 -8.38 16.66 10.77
CA LEU A 116 -8.36 15.21 10.93
C LEU A 116 -8.07 14.48 9.61
N ASP A 117 -8.68 14.91 8.51
CA ASP A 117 -8.51 14.29 7.19
C ASP A 117 -7.08 14.47 6.67
N ASP A 118 -6.52 15.68 6.81
CA ASP A 118 -5.13 15.99 6.45
C ASP A 118 -4.12 15.22 7.30
N PHE A 119 -4.37 15.13 8.62
CA PHE A 119 -3.54 14.36 9.54
C PHE A 119 -3.57 12.87 9.22
N CYS A 120 -4.76 12.27 9.09
CA CYS A 120 -4.92 10.86 8.76
C CYS A 120 -4.32 10.52 7.40
N LEU A 121 -4.46 11.38 6.39
CA LEU A 121 -3.83 11.18 5.08
C LEU A 121 -2.29 11.16 5.17
N LYS A 122 -1.70 12.09 5.93
CA LYS A 122 -0.25 12.12 6.21
C LYS A 122 0.18 10.87 6.97
N ALA A 123 -0.59 10.48 7.97
CA ALA A 123 -0.32 9.29 8.76
C ALA A 123 -0.40 8.01 7.92
N GLN A 124 -1.34 7.89 6.98
CA GLN A 124 -1.35 6.78 6.02
C GLN A 124 -0.07 6.76 5.17
N LEU A 125 0.40 7.92 4.69
CA LEU A 125 1.67 7.97 3.95
C LEU A 125 2.86 7.52 4.81
N VAL A 126 2.95 8.00 6.05
CA VAL A 126 4.01 7.55 6.98
C VAL A 126 3.89 6.06 7.27
N ASN A 127 2.69 5.54 7.52
CA ASN A 127 2.46 4.11 7.75
C ASN A 127 2.94 3.28 6.54
N TYR A 128 2.60 3.69 5.32
CA TYR A 128 3.07 3.02 4.10
C TYR A 128 4.60 2.96 4.05
N ILE A 129 5.28 4.08 4.31
CA ILE A 129 6.74 4.17 4.26
C ILE A 129 7.38 3.31 5.36
N GLN A 130 6.91 3.40 6.60
CA GLN A 130 7.42 2.63 7.74
C GLN A 130 7.29 1.13 7.47
N TYR A 131 6.09 0.68 7.13
CA TYR A 131 5.79 -0.73 6.96
C TYR A 131 6.29 -1.31 5.63
N ARG A 132 6.72 -0.47 4.67
CA ARG A 132 7.48 -0.89 3.50
C ARG A 132 8.97 -1.00 3.81
N ALA A 133 9.55 0.05 4.38
CA ALA A 133 11.00 0.11 4.63
C ALA A 133 11.46 -0.93 5.66
N LEU A 134 10.63 -1.25 6.65
CA LEU A 134 10.98 -2.24 7.67
C LEU A 134 11.23 -3.62 7.03
N PRO A 135 10.28 -4.28 6.33
CA PRO A 135 10.58 -5.54 5.67
C PRO A 135 11.66 -5.43 4.59
N GLU A 136 11.75 -4.31 3.84
CA GLU A 136 12.83 -4.10 2.86
C GLU A 136 14.22 -4.08 3.52
N GLY A 137 14.38 -3.47 4.70
CA GLY A 137 15.62 -3.49 5.46
C GLY A 137 16.00 -4.90 5.94
N TRP A 138 15.00 -5.70 6.33
CA TRP A 138 15.19 -7.11 6.71
C TRP A 138 15.56 -7.98 5.49
N THR A 139 14.92 -7.79 4.34
CA THR A 139 15.25 -8.52 3.11
C THR A 139 16.59 -8.08 2.51
N SER A 140 17.02 -6.83 2.72
CA SER A 140 18.35 -6.34 2.28
C SER A 140 19.50 -7.20 2.81
N ARG A 141 19.30 -7.85 3.97
CA ARG A 141 20.29 -8.76 4.60
C ARG A 141 19.71 -10.15 4.87
N MET A 142 18.79 -10.60 4.03
CA MET A 142 18.16 -11.92 4.11
C MET A 142 19.23 -13.02 4.06
N TRP A 143 19.19 -13.93 5.04
CA TRP A 143 20.10 -15.08 5.25
C TRP A 143 21.60 -14.75 5.44
N SER A 144 22.05 -13.53 5.18
CA SER A 144 23.39 -13.08 5.54
C SER A 144 23.46 -12.55 6.98
N LYS A 145 22.35 -12.00 7.48
CA LYS A 145 22.19 -11.58 8.87
C LYS A 145 20.81 -11.93 9.42
N TYR A 146 19.76 -11.65 8.66
CA TYR A 146 18.38 -11.75 9.12
C TYR A 146 17.71 -13.03 8.62
N THR A 147 17.02 -13.73 9.52
CA THR A 147 16.26 -14.96 9.27
C THR A 147 14.76 -14.73 9.32
N GLY A 148 14.29 -13.65 9.96
CA GLY A 148 12.88 -13.27 9.92
C GLY A 148 12.48 -12.23 10.97
N VAL A 149 11.37 -11.56 10.71
CA VAL A 149 10.73 -10.61 11.62
C VAL A 149 9.23 -10.85 11.63
N LEU A 150 8.62 -10.72 12.80
CA LEU A 150 7.15 -10.69 12.93
C LEU A 150 6.70 -9.28 13.25
N ILE A 151 5.78 -8.76 12.45
CA ILE A 151 5.26 -7.41 12.60
C ILE A 151 4.27 -7.36 13.75
N TRP A 152 4.48 -6.38 14.64
CA TRP A 152 3.54 -5.90 15.62
C TRP A 152 2.78 -4.68 15.08
N LYS A 153 1.54 -4.83 14.66
CA LYS A 153 0.77 -6.06 14.57
C LYS A 153 -0.21 -5.94 13.42
N THR A 154 -0.86 -7.05 13.09
CA THR A 154 -1.83 -7.07 11.99
C THR A 154 -3.11 -6.29 12.35
N LYS A 155 -3.60 -6.39 13.60
CA LYS A 155 -4.81 -5.69 14.06
C LYS A 155 -4.78 -5.35 15.55
N ASN A 156 -5.52 -4.32 15.94
CA ASN A 156 -5.85 -4.07 17.34
C ASN A 156 -7.08 -4.92 17.78
N PRO A 157 -7.15 -5.37 19.05
CA PRO A 157 -8.32 -6.07 19.57
C PRO A 157 -9.54 -5.16 19.78
N TRP A 158 -9.37 -3.85 19.59
CA TRP A 158 -10.32 -2.76 19.80
C TRP A 158 -9.88 -1.56 18.95
N THR A 159 -10.52 -0.40 19.07
CA THR A 159 -10.25 0.81 18.28
C THR A 159 -8.95 1.53 18.71
N GLY A 160 -7.82 0.80 18.73
CA GLY A 160 -6.51 1.33 19.13
C GLY A 160 -5.87 2.21 18.05
N LEU A 161 -5.14 3.24 18.48
CA LEU A 161 -4.38 4.17 17.64
C LEU A 161 -2.87 3.85 17.67
N ARG A 162 -2.54 2.57 17.43
CA ARG A 162 -1.18 2.05 17.38
C ARG A 162 -1.07 0.91 16.38
N GLY A 163 0.16 0.51 16.04
CA GLY A 163 0.50 -0.41 14.94
C GLY A 163 -0.58 -1.40 14.50
N GLN A 164 -1.02 -1.27 13.26
CA GLN A 164 -2.09 -2.07 12.64
C GLN A 164 -2.04 -2.02 11.11
N PHE A 165 -2.35 -3.15 10.47
CA PHE A 165 -2.53 -3.24 9.02
C PHE A 165 -3.99 -3.08 8.60
N TYR A 166 -4.91 -3.48 9.45
CA TYR A 166 -6.32 -3.20 9.28
C TYR A 166 -6.92 -2.79 10.60
N ASP A 167 -7.87 -1.86 10.52
CA ASP A 167 -8.49 -1.27 11.69
C ASP A 167 -9.61 -2.15 12.27
N HIS A 168 -10.24 -1.65 13.33
CA HIS A 168 -11.30 -2.37 14.02
C HIS A 168 -12.53 -2.66 13.13
N LEU A 169 -12.74 -1.88 12.07
CA LEU A 169 -13.83 -2.02 11.11
C LEU A 169 -13.41 -2.82 9.87
N LEU A 170 -12.19 -3.40 9.89
CA LEU A 170 -11.57 -4.17 8.81
C LEU A 170 -11.22 -3.34 7.57
N ASP A 171 -11.06 -2.02 7.72
CA ASP A 171 -10.49 -1.20 6.65
C ASP A 171 -8.98 -1.40 6.59
N GLN A 172 -8.43 -1.54 5.38
CA GLN A 172 -7.01 -1.82 5.16
C GLN A 172 -6.23 -0.51 5.13
N THR A 173 -5.31 -0.32 6.08
CA THR A 173 -4.49 0.88 6.16
C THR A 173 -3.42 0.87 5.08
N ALA A 174 -2.83 2.02 4.78
CA ALA A 174 -1.71 2.09 3.86
C ALA A 174 -0.48 1.31 4.35
N GLY A 175 -0.36 1.08 5.66
CA GLY A 175 0.66 0.22 6.25
C GLY A 175 0.57 -1.24 5.75
N PHE A 176 -0.66 -1.76 5.56
CA PHE A 176 -0.86 -3.08 4.94
C PHE A 176 -0.25 -3.14 3.54
N TYR A 177 -0.52 -2.13 2.71
CA TYR A 177 -0.03 -2.10 1.32
C TYR A 177 1.47 -1.83 1.25
N GLY A 178 2.03 -1.03 2.17
CA GLY A 178 3.48 -0.88 2.32
C GLY A 178 4.16 -2.22 2.62
N CYS A 179 3.66 -2.96 3.60
CA CYS A 179 4.19 -4.29 3.93
C CYS A 179 3.98 -5.29 2.79
N ARG A 180 2.81 -5.27 2.13
CA ARG A 180 2.51 -6.15 1.00
C ARG A 180 3.43 -5.87 -0.20
N CYS A 181 3.76 -4.61 -0.44
CA CYS A 181 4.70 -4.20 -1.48
C CYS A 181 6.09 -4.79 -1.21
N ALA A 182 6.59 -4.63 0.02
CA ALA A 182 7.89 -5.14 0.43
C ALA A 182 7.97 -6.68 0.50
N ALA A 183 6.83 -7.35 0.73
CA ALA A 183 6.73 -8.80 0.85
C ALA A 183 6.54 -9.54 -0.49
N LYS A 184 6.65 -8.84 -1.65
CA LYS A 184 6.59 -9.50 -2.96
C LYS A 184 7.71 -10.54 -3.07
N PRO A 185 7.44 -11.78 -3.55
CA PRO A 185 8.47 -12.82 -3.60
C PRO A 185 9.68 -12.45 -4.47
N ILE A 186 9.42 -11.71 -5.55
CA ILE A 186 10.42 -11.06 -6.38
C ILE A 186 10.18 -9.56 -6.24
N HIS A 187 11.17 -8.86 -5.69
CA HIS A 187 11.03 -7.44 -5.35
C HIS A 187 12.28 -6.66 -5.74
N VAL A 188 12.07 -5.43 -6.21
CA VAL A 188 13.15 -4.47 -6.45
C VAL A 188 12.97 -3.34 -5.46
N GLN A 189 13.99 -3.11 -4.66
CA GLN A 189 13.95 -2.16 -3.56
C GLN A 189 15.15 -1.21 -3.60
N LEU A 190 15.01 -0.10 -2.89
CA LEU A 190 16.03 0.92 -2.76
C LEU A 190 16.60 0.83 -1.35
N ASN A 191 17.89 0.50 -1.22
CA ASN A 191 18.54 0.51 0.07
C ASN A 191 18.65 1.96 0.56
N LEU A 192 17.93 2.34 1.61
CA LEU A 192 17.87 3.75 2.03
C LEU A 192 19.17 4.25 2.66
N ALA A 193 20.04 3.36 3.15
CA ALA A 193 21.33 3.72 3.77
C ALA A 193 22.47 3.81 2.75
N THR A 194 22.60 2.79 1.89
CA THR A 194 23.69 2.69 0.89
C THR A 194 23.30 3.22 -0.46
N TYR A 195 22.00 3.37 -0.66
CA TYR A 195 21.53 4.14 -1.77
C TYR A 195 21.87 3.40 -3.09
N PHE A 196 21.66 2.07 -3.03
CA PHE A 196 21.77 1.16 -4.16
C PHE A 196 20.42 0.49 -4.43
N ILE A 197 20.26 0.03 -5.66
CA ILE A 197 19.10 -0.78 -6.05
C ILE A 197 19.41 -2.23 -5.69
N GLU A 198 18.46 -2.91 -5.06
CA GLU A 198 18.57 -4.31 -4.65
C GLU A 198 17.47 -5.14 -5.31
N VAL A 199 17.81 -6.37 -5.68
CA VAL A 199 16.86 -7.37 -6.20
C VAL A 199 16.75 -8.48 -5.18
N VAL A 200 15.57 -8.60 -4.60
CA VAL A 200 15.25 -9.64 -3.63
C VAL A 200 14.52 -10.75 -4.38
N ASN A 201 15.05 -11.97 -4.28
CA ASN A 201 14.37 -13.19 -4.72
C ASN A 201 14.19 -14.10 -3.51
N THR A 202 12.97 -14.15 -2.97
CA THR A 202 12.59 -15.06 -1.88
C THR A 202 12.01 -16.37 -2.38
N SER A 203 11.98 -16.63 -3.69
CA SER A 203 11.50 -17.88 -4.27
C SER A 203 12.56 -19.00 -4.16
N SER A 204 12.19 -20.23 -4.49
CA SER A 204 13.10 -21.39 -4.52
C SER A 204 13.92 -21.51 -5.81
N GLU A 205 13.64 -20.69 -6.81
CA GLU A 205 14.26 -20.79 -8.13
C GLU A 205 15.07 -19.54 -8.47
N GLU A 206 16.17 -19.72 -9.17
CA GLU A 206 16.92 -18.61 -9.75
C GLU A 206 16.13 -18.02 -10.92
N LEU A 207 16.07 -16.70 -10.99
CA LEU A 207 15.61 -16.00 -12.18
C LEU A 207 16.81 -15.61 -13.02
N SER A 208 16.79 -15.95 -14.31
CA SER A 208 17.82 -15.57 -15.28
C SER A 208 17.20 -14.77 -16.41
N ASN A 209 18.04 -13.96 -17.08
CA ASN A 209 17.64 -13.08 -18.17
C ASN A 209 16.54 -12.09 -17.76
N ILE A 210 16.63 -11.56 -16.54
CA ILE A 210 15.70 -10.52 -16.06
C ILE A 210 16.18 -9.14 -16.53
N ALA A 211 15.21 -8.25 -16.73
CA ALA A 211 15.45 -6.84 -16.98
C ALA A 211 14.86 -5.99 -15.85
N ILE A 212 15.58 -4.96 -15.44
CA ILE A 212 15.14 -3.99 -14.42
C ILE A 212 15.14 -2.61 -15.06
N GLU A 213 13.98 -1.96 -15.03
CA GLU A 213 13.79 -0.58 -15.46
C GLU A 213 13.80 0.32 -14.22
N ALA A 214 14.75 1.25 -14.14
CA ALA A 214 14.87 2.21 -13.05
C ALA A 214 14.67 3.62 -13.60
N SER A 215 13.71 4.35 -13.01
CA SER A 215 13.46 5.75 -13.36
C SER A 215 13.25 6.60 -12.10
N VAL A 216 13.69 7.86 -12.16
CA VAL A 216 13.48 8.84 -11.09
C VAL A 216 12.65 9.96 -11.67
N TRP A 217 11.61 10.35 -10.94
CA TRP A 217 10.68 11.39 -11.36
C TRP A 217 10.56 12.45 -10.27
N ASP A 218 10.54 13.71 -10.65
CA ASP A 218 9.99 14.76 -9.79
C ASP A 218 8.45 14.73 -9.82
N LEU A 219 7.81 15.49 -8.92
CA LEU A 219 6.34 15.52 -8.81
C LEU A 219 5.68 16.19 -10.02
N GLU A 220 6.42 17.07 -10.68
CA GLU A 220 6.04 17.77 -11.90
C GLU A 220 6.09 16.87 -13.16
N GLY A 221 6.68 15.66 -13.04
CA GLY A 221 6.72 14.67 -14.10
C GLY A 221 7.96 14.76 -14.99
N THR A 222 9.00 15.48 -14.57
CA THR A 222 10.33 15.41 -15.17
C THR A 222 10.99 14.11 -14.75
N CYS A 223 11.60 13.40 -15.69
CA CYS A 223 12.36 12.18 -15.46
C CYS A 223 13.86 12.45 -15.64
N PRO A 224 14.58 12.95 -14.62
CA PRO A 224 16.02 13.24 -14.73
C PRO A 224 16.89 11.99 -14.90
N TYR A 225 16.39 10.80 -14.55
CA TYR A 225 17.15 9.56 -14.65
C TYR A 225 16.27 8.43 -15.17
N TYR A 226 16.79 7.70 -16.17
CA TYR A 226 16.18 6.50 -16.73
C TYR A 226 17.26 5.53 -17.17
N LYS A 227 17.16 4.27 -16.74
CA LYS A 227 18.08 3.21 -17.17
C LYS A 227 17.40 1.84 -17.15
N VAL A 228 17.70 1.01 -18.14
CA VAL A 228 17.34 -0.41 -18.17
C VAL A 228 18.62 -1.23 -17.94
N PHE A 229 18.53 -2.21 -17.06
CA PHE A 229 19.57 -3.21 -16.80
C PHE A 229 19.06 -4.54 -17.30
N GLU A 230 19.72 -5.14 -18.29
CA GLU A 230 19.31 -6.38 -18.93
C GLU A 230 20.25 -7.53 -18.58
N ASN A 231 19.84 -8.75 -18.91
CA ASN A 231 20.64 -9.97 -18.75
C ASN A 231 21.14 -10.20 -17.32
N LEU A 232 20.31 -9.81 -16.34
CA LEU A 232 20.62 -10.02 -14.93
C LEU A 232 20.20 -11.43 -14.49
N SER A 233 20.78 -11.88 -13.39
CA SER A 233 20.32 -13.05 -12.63
C SER A 233 19.99 -12.63 -11.20
N ALA A 234 18.93 -13.22 -10.64
CA ALA A 234 18.58 -13.13 -9.23
C ALA A 234 18.54 -14.55 -8.65
N PRO A 235 19.58 -14.99 -7.93
CA PRO A 235 19.64 -16.31 -7.30
C PRO A 235 18.49 -16.54 -6.33
N ALA A 236 18.08 -17.81 -6.19
CA ALA A 236 17.05 -18.21 -5.23
C ALA A 236 17.44 -17.81 -3.80
N LYS A 237 16.45 -17.38 -3.01
CA LYS A 237 16.61 -17.02 -1.59
C LYS A 237 17.79 -16.06 -1.36
N LYS A 238 17.93 -15.03 -2.18
CA LYS A 238 19.05 -14.07 -2.04
C LYS A 238 18.63 -12.64 -2.40
N THR A 239 19.41 -11.70 -1.89
CA THR A 239 19.35 -10.29 -2.29
C THR A 239 20.63 -9.94 -3.04
N GLU A 240 20.48 -9.46 -4.27
CA GLU A 240 21.58 -9.03 -5.13
C GLU A 240 21.62 -7.51 -5.23
N LEU A 241 22.82 -6.96 -5.21
CA LEU A 241 23.06 -5.53 -5.29
C LEU A 241 23.31 -5.11 -6.74
N LEU A 242 22.56 -4.13 -7.23
CA LEU A 242 22.91 -3.38 -8.43
C LEU A 242 23.60 -2.08 -8.04
N LEU A 243 24.85 -1.94 -8.49
CA LEU A 243 25.66 -0.73 -8.30
C LEU A 243 25.08 0.43 -9.13
N VAL A 244 24.07 1.08 -8.58
CA VAL A 244 23.53 2.34 -9.05
C VAL A 244 23.52 3.29 -7.87
N ALA A 245 24.62 4.01 -7.69
CA ALA A 245 24.67 5.05 -6.69
C ALA A 245 23.78 6.20 -7.17
N CYS A 246 22.52 6.27 -6.73
CA CYS A 246 21.63 7.39 -7.08
C CYS A 246 21.99 8.69 -6.32
N VAL A 247 23.27 8.95 -6.01
CA VAL A 247 23.82 10.01 -5.11
C VAL A 247 23.23 11.42 -5.33
N TRP A 248 22.65 11.69 -6.49
CA TRP A 248 21.87 12.91 -6.80
C TRP A 248 20.57 13.08 -5.98
N TRP A 249 20.05 12.02 -5.33
CA TRP A 249 18.79 11.97 -4.58
C TRP A 249 18.71 12.70 -3.23
N ARG A 250 19.83 12.98 -2.57
CA ARG A 250 19.80 13.70 -1.28
C ARG A 250 19.33 15.15 -1.44
N LEU A 251 19.24 15.66 -2.68
CA LEU A 251 19.12 17.08 -2.99
C LEU A 251 17.70 17.58 -3.33
N GLN A 252 16.64 16.76 -3.28
CA GLN A 252 15.29 17.26 -3.61
C GLN A 252 14.16 16.85 -2.65
N ALA A 253 14.47 16.22 -1.50
CA ALA A 253 13.46 15.80 -0.52
C ALA A 253 12.81 16.94 0.29
N SER A 254 13.06 18.21 -0.04
CA SER A 254 12.65 19.38 0.77
C SER A 254 11.55 20.26 0.16
N ARG A 255 10.96 19.88 -0.99
CA ARG A 255 9.79 20.59 -1.51
C ARG A 255 8.51 19.92 -1.05
N ALA A 256 7.70 20.68 -0.30
CA ALA A 256 6.35 20.27 0.08
C ALA A 256 5.63 19.71 -1.15
N ILE A 257 5.16 18.46 -1.06
CA ILE A 257 4.41 17.80 -2.13
C ILE A 257 3.13 18.62 -2.33
N GLN A 258 3.12 19.52 -3.32
CA GLN A 258 2.00 20.44 -3.54
C GLN A 258 0.74 19.64 -3.85
N LYS A 259 -0.25 19.79 -2.98
CA LYS A 259 -1.53 19.08 -3.00
C LYS A 259 -2.47 19.55 -4.12
N GLU A 260 -2.25 20.72 -4.69
CA GLU A 260 -3.35 21.49 -5.27
C GLU A 260 -3.62 21.28 -6.77
N LYS A 261 -2.88 20.40 -7.47
CA LYS A 261 -2.98 20.30 -8.94
C LYS A 261 -3.39 18.92 -9.44
N LYS A 262 -4.60 18.86 -10.02
CA LYS A 262 -5.26 17.64 -10.49
C LYS A 262 -4.59 17.07 -11.74
N LYS A 263 -4.05 15.85 -11.62
CA LYS A 263 -3.43 15.13 -12.73
C LYS A 263 -4.48 14.48 -13.63
N PRO A 264 -4.28 14.46 -14.96
CA PRO A 264 -5.22 13.86 -15.88
C PRO A 264 -5.14 12.33 -15.76
N LEU A 265 -6.27 11.72 -15.39
CA LEU A 265 -6.39 10.28 -15.23
C LEU A 265 -7.49 9.74 -16.14
N LYS A 266 -7.23 8.61 -16.78
CA LYS A 266 -8.24 7.82 -17.47
C LYS A 266 -8.52 6.56 -16.67
N ILE A 267 -9.78 6.37 -16.29
CA ILE A 267 -10.20 5.25 -15.48
C ILE A 267 -11.21 4.42 -16.26
N THR A 268 -10.87 3.16 -16.50
CA THR A 268 -11.77 2.20 -17.14
C THR A 268 -12.17 1.15 -16.13
N SER A 269 -13.45 0.82 -16.03
CA SER A 269 -13.95 -0.20 -15.12
C SER A 269 -14.82 -1.22 -15.84
N LYS A 270 -14.66 -2.50 -15.51
CA LYS A 270 -15.59 -3.57 -15.86
C LYS A 270 -16.16 -4.16 -14.58
N VAL A 271 -17.48 -4.28 -14.52
CA VAL A 271 -18.19 -4.68 -13.31
C VAL A 271 -18.92 -5.99 -13.54
N PHE A 272 -18.63 -6.98 -12.70
CA PHE A 272 -19.28 -8.28 -12.68
C PHE A 272 -20.05 -8.41 -11.36
N ILE A 273 -21.33 -8.76 -11.45
CA ILE A 273 -22.22 -8.87 -10.28
C ILE A 273 -22.76 -10.29 -10.19
N LYS A 274 -22.45 -10.98 -9.08
CA LYS A 274 -22.94 -12.32 -8.77
C LYS A 274 -23.67 -12.31 -7.42
N GLY A 275 -24.99 -12.24 -7.47
CA GLY A 275 -25.81 -12.07 -6.25
C GLY A 275 -25.52 -10.73 -5.58
N SER A 276 -25.09 -10.75 -4.32
CA SER A 276 -24.64 -9.55 -3.58
C SER A 276 -23.16 -9.23 -3.74
N THR A 277 -22.40 -10.05 -4.48
CA THR A 277 -20.96 -9.89 -4.66
C THR A 277 -20.67 -9.07 -5.91
N TYR A 278 -19.82 -8.06 -5.75
CA TYR A 278 -19.30 -7.21 -6.82
C TYR A 278 -17.83 -7.55 -7.04
N GLU A 279 -17.47 -7.79 -8.29
CA GLU A 279 -16.09 -7.87 -8.76
C GLU A 279 -15.87 -6.78 -9.81
N ILE A 280 -14.89 -5.92 -9.59
CA ILE A 280 -14.61 -4.78 -10.47
C ILE A 280 -13.17 -4.84 -10.92
N GLU A 281 -12.95 -4.86 -12.22
CA GLU A 281 -11.64 -4.68 -12.85
C GLU A 281 -11.49 -3.21 -13.21
N MET A 282 -10.58 -2.51 -12.52
CA MET A 282 -10.23 -1.13 -12.76
C MET A 282 -8.90 -1.06 -13.53
N HIS A 283 -8.81 -0.18 -14.52
CA HIS A 283 -7.55 0.26 -15.11
C HIS A 283 -7.43 1.76 -14.92
N VAL A 284 -6.41 2.20 -14.19
CA VAL A 284 -6.11 3.62 -13.95
C VAL A 284 -4.88 3.99 -14.75
N GLU A 285 -4.99 4.94 -15.66
CA GLU A 285 -3.92 5.44 -16.50
C GLU A 285 -3.64 6.91 -16.20
N ASN A 286 -2.37 7.26 -16.04
CA ASN A 286 -1.94 8.66 -16.04
C ASN A 286 -1.73 9.12 -17.49
N VAL A 287 -2.68 9.87 -18.04
CA VAL A 287 -2.65 10.31 -19.45
C VAL A 287 -1.83 11.58 -19.67
N ALA A 288 -1.10 12.05 -18.66
CA ALA A 288 -0.22 13.20 -18.80
C ALA A 288 0.83 12.95 -19.90
N LYS A 289 1.05 13.96 -20.76
CA LYS A 289 2.08 13.88 -21.80
C LYS A 289 3.45 13.70 -21.15
N LYS A 290 4.20 12.69 -21.60
CA LYS A 290 5.57 12.46 -21.15
C LYS A 290 6.42 13.67 -21.51
N ALA A 291 7.21 14.18 -20.57
CA ALA A 291 8.28 15.14 -20.87
C ALA A 291 9.43 14.50 -21.69
N TYR A 292 9.41 13.17 -21.85
CA TYR A 292 10.45 12.37 -22.50
C TYR A 292 9.87 11.44 -23.57
N SER A 293 10.63 11.19 -24.65
CA SER A 293 10.13 10.48 -25.84
C SER A 293 10.21 8.94 -25.79
N ARG A 294 10.80 8.33 -24.75
CA ARG A 294 10.89 6.86 -24.67
C ARG A 294 9.66 6.28 -23.97
N SER A 295 9.09 5.24 -24.57
CA SER A 295 8.06 4.41 -23.94
C SER A 295 8.66 3.69 -22.73
N LEU A 296 7.94 3.68 -21.60
CA LEU A 296 8.22 2.70 -20.54
C LEU A 296 8.04 1.34 -21.21
N THR A 297 9.07 0.52 -21.21
CA THR A 297 9.09 -0.73 -22.00
C THR A 297 8.44 -1.86 -21.21
N TYR A 298 8.49 -1.78 -19.89
CA TYR A 298 7.93 -2.77 -19.00
C TYR A 298 6.96 -2.10 -18.02
N MET A 299 5.66 -2.34 -18.21
CA MET A 299 4.70 -2.14 -17.12
C MET A 299 5.07 -3.09 -15.99
N ASN A 300 4.82 -2.71 -14.73
CA ASN A 300 5.07 -3.45 -13.47
C ASN A 300 4.47 -4.88 -13.44
N ASN A 301 4.86 -5.73 -14.37
CA ASN A 301 4.40 -7.09 -14.58
C ASN A 301 5.60 -7.99 -14.33
N PHE A 302 5.76 -8.43 -13.09
CA PHE A 302 6.52 -9.64 -12.83
C PHE A 302 5.72 -10.80 -13.44
N THR A 303 5.93 -11.08 -14.73
CA THR A 303 5.39 -12.29 -15.34
C THR A 303 6.15 -13.47 -14.76
N ALA A 304 5.55 -14.15 -13.78
CA ALA A 304 5.96 -15.51 -13.45
C ALA A 304 5.76 -16.35 -14.73
N LYS A 305 6.83 -16.95 -15.25
CA LYS A 305 6.69 -18.09 -16.16
C LYS A 305 5.81 -19.11 -15.44
N GLN A 306 4.78 -19.62 -16.14
CA GLN A 306 3.91 -20.69 -15.64
C GLN A 306 4.77 -21.85 -15.14
N GLY A 307 4.88 -21.96 -13.82
CA GLY A 307 5.27 -23.17 -13.12
C GLY A 307 4.02 -23.66 -12.40
N ASN A 308 3.51 -24.81 -12.82
CA ASN A 308 2.43 -25.51 -12.14
C ASN A 308 2.88 -25.79 -10.69
N GLY A 309 2.35 -25.04 -9.74
CA GLY A 309 2.66 -25.18 -8.32
C GLY A 309 1.45 -24.76 -7.52
N ASP A 310 0.76 -25.76 -6.97
CA ASP A 310 -0.45 -25.66 -6.15
C ASP A 310 -0.33 -24.58 -5.07
N PHE A 311 -1.19 -23.56 -5.17
CA PHE A 311 -1.82 -22.96 -4.00
C PHE A 311 -3.32 -23.12 -4.17
N ASP A 312 -3.78 -24.27 -3.66
CA ASP A 312 -5.17 -24.67 -3.67
C ASP A 312 -5.96 -23.84 -2.65
N MET A 313 -6.96 -23.09 -3.13
CA MET A 313 -8.09 -22.63 -2.33
C MET A 313 -9.32 -22.57 -3.24
N ALA A 314 -9.82 -23.78 -3.53
CA ALA A 314 -11.17 -24.14 -3.96
C ALA A 314 -11.69 -23.58 -5.29
N SER A 315 -11.38 -24.34 -6.35
CA SER A 315 -12.11 -24.42 -7.61
C SER A 315 -13.52 -25.02 -7.39
N LEU A 316 -14.56 -24.37 -7.93
CA LEU A 316 -15.86 -25.00 -8.17
C LEU A 316 -16.08 -25.03 -9.69
N GLU A 317 -16.03 -26.23 -10.26
CA GLU A 317 -16.34 -26.49 -11.67
C GLU A 317 -17.85 -26.30 -11.97
N PRO A 318 -18.23 -25.93 -13.21
CA PRO A 318 -19.62 -25.90 -13.65
C PRO A 318 -20.02 -27.21 -14.34
N ALA A 319 -21.14 -27.80 -13.90
CA ALA A 319 -21.81 -28.88 -14.63
C ALA A 319 -22.72 -28.33 -15.75
N THR A 320 -22.72 -29.02 -16.88
CA THR A 320 -23.39 -28.70 -18.14
C THR A 320 -24.84 -29.22 -18.24
N SER A 321 -25.56 -28.66 -19.23
CA SER A 321 -26.65 -29.25 -20.05
C SER A 321 -28.06 -28.68 -19.89
N GLY A 322 -28.73 -28.40 -21.03
CA GLY A 322 -30.21 -28.29 -21.08
C GLY A 322 -30.83 -27.30 -22.08
N THR A 323 -30.69 -27.57 -23.38
CA THR A 323 -31.65 -27.36 -24.51
C THR A 323 -32.59 -26.14 -24.61
N ASP A 324 -32.53 -25.52 -25.80
CA ASP A 324 -33.41 -24.51 -26.40
C ASP A 324 -34.93 -24.77 -26.36
N LYS A 325 -35.71 -23.66 -26.29
CA LYS A 325 -36.87 -23.38 -27.17
C LYS A 325 -37.32 -21.90 -27.10
N LYS A 326 -37.61 -21.33 -28.28
CA LYS A 326 -38.12 -19.97 -28.57
C LYS A 326 -39.62 -19.81 -28.23
N HIS A 327 -40.05 -18.63 -27.72
CA HIS A 327 -40.90 -17.67 -28.44
C HIS A 327 -41.34 -16.44 -27.61
N GLU A 328 -41.30 -15.29 -28.28
CA GLU A 328 -42.16 -14.09 -28.25
C GLU A 328 -42.19 -13.04 -27.10
N VAL A 329 -42.38 -11.81 -27.58
CA VAL A 329 -42.15 -10.50 -26.97
C VAL A 329 -43.45 -9.98 -26.35
N GLY A 330 -43.36 -9.39 -25.15
CA GLY A 330 -44.47 -8.68 -24.51
C GLY A 330 -43.97 -7.59 -23.55
N LEU A 331 -44.49 -6.39 -23.74
CA LEU A 331 -44.04 -5.12 -23.20
C LEU A 331 -44.59 -4.88 -21.76
N PHE A 332 -43.70 -4.47 -20.84
CA PHE A 332 -43.91 -3.87 -19.50
C PHE A 332 -44.25 -4.72 -18.24
N GLN A 333 -43.36 -4.51 -17.25
CA GLN A 333 -43.52 -4.44 -15.78
C GLN A 333 -43.45 -5.70 -14.87
N ARG A 334 -42.26 -5.82 -14.25
CA ARG A 334 -42.01 -5.76 -12.79
C ARG A 334 -42.55 -6.91 -11.91
N ILE A 335 -41.66 -7.83 -11.51
CA ILE A 335 -41.47 -8.41 -10.14
C ILE A 335 -40.22 -9.31 -10.16
N PHE A 336 -39.47 -9.29 -9.05
CA PHE A 336 -38.21 -9.97 -8.77
C PHE A 336 -38.07 -11.40 -9.34
N ARG A 337 -37.00 -11.64 -10.10
CA ARG A 337 -36.38 -12.97 -10.26
C ARG A 337 -34.86 -12.80 -10.33
N CYS A 338 -34.16 -13.52 -9.45
CA CYS A 338 -32.71 -13.66 -9.46
C CYS A 338 -32.23 -14.15 -10.83
N PHE A 339 -31.66 -13.24 -11.62
CA PHE A 339 -30.86 -13.58 -12.78
C PHE A 339 -29.41 -13.25 -12.43
N THR A 340 -28.57 -14.27 -12.38
CA THR A 340 -27.11 -14.12 -12.54
C THR A 340 -26.88 -13.51 -13.92
N LYS A 341 -26.72 -12.19 -13.95
CA LYS A 341 -26.43 -11.44 -15.17
C LYS A 341 -24.92 -11.27 -15.26
N GLU A 342 -24.24 -12.20 -15.91
CA GLU A 342 -22.84 -12.04 -16.35
C GLU A 342 -22.74 -11.07 -17.55
N ASN A 343 -23.36 -9.90 -17.47
CA ASN A 343 -23.07 -8.82 -18.42
C ASN A 343 -22.13 -7.84 -17.76
N GLY A 344 -20.84 -7.97 -18.05
CA GLY A 344 -19.85 -6.95 -17.71
C GLY A 344 -20.24 -5.62 -18.34
N SER A 345 -20.60 -4.62 -17.55
CA SER A 345 -20.80 -3.25 -18.06
C SER A 345 -19.45 -2.53 -18.05
N LEU A 346 -18.95 -2.14 -19.22
CA LEU A 346 -17.79 -1.27 -19.34
C LEU A 346 -18.22 0.18 -19.04
N LYS A 347 -17.64 0.79 -18.01
CA LYS A 347 -17.72 2.24 -17.78
C LYS A 347 -16.33 2.85 -17.98
N VAL A 348 -16.29 4.00 -18.63
CA VAL A 348 -15.07 4.80 -18.78
C VAL A 348 -15.34 6.16 -18.14
N THR A 349 -14.47 6.55 -17.21
CA THR A 349 -14.48 7.86 -16.59
C THR A 349 -13.15 8.53 -16.91
N GLU A 350 -13.21 9.63 -17.65
CA GLU A 350 -12.04 10.46 -17.92
C GLU A 350 -12.06 11.67 -17.01
N VAL A 351 -10.92 11.89 -16.35
CA VAL A 351 -10.75 13.01 -15.46
C VAL A 351 -9.83 14.01 -16.13
N ASN A 352 -10.45 15.06 -16.65
CA ASN A 352 -9.75 16.17 -17.27
C ASN A 352 -8.84 16.85 -16.24
N GLY A 353 -7.56 16.94 -16.57
CA GLY A 353 -6.53 17.69 -15.85
C GLY A 353 -5.61 18.34 -16.88
N ALA A 354 -5.23 19.60 -16.67
CA ALA A 354 -4.34 20.31 -17.59
C ALA A 354 -2.85 20.11 -17.23
N ASP A 355 -2.57 19.56 -16.04
CA ASP A 355 -1.23 19.51 -15.46
C ASP A 355 -0.51 18.19 -15.77
N VAL A 356 0.80 18.29 -16.00
CA VAL A 356 1.69 17.13 -16.11
C VAL A 356 2.20 16.76 -14.70
N GLY A 357 2.45 15.48 -14.44
CA GLY A 357 3.11 15.04 -13.21
C GLY A 357 2.73 13.65 -12.73
N VAL A 358 3.31 13.27 -11.60
CA VAL A 358 3.03 12.00 -10.92
C VAL A 358 1.68 12.09 -10.20
N ALA A 359 0.78 11.13 -10.46
CA ALA A 359 -0.42 10.94 -9.65
C ALA A 359 -0.03 10.11 -8.42
N PHE A 360 0.00 10.75 -7.25
CA PHE A 360 0.70 10.24 -6.08
C PHE A 360 -0.28 9.71 -5.02
N PHE A 361 0.04 8.54 -4.49
CA PHE A 361 -0.66 7.91 -3.35
C PHE A 361 -2.17 7.73 -3.58
N LEU A 362 -2.52 7.30 -4.79
CA LEU A 362 -3.87 6.97 -5.23
C LEU A 362 -4.42 5.76 -4.47
N HIS A 363 -5.66 5.85 -4.02
CA HIS A 363 -6.32 4.73 -3.36
C HIS A 363 -7.85 4.72 -3.59
N PHE A 364 -8.40 3.52 -3.65
CA PHE A 364 -9.83 3.28 -3.78
C PHE A 364 -10.49 3.08 -2.42
N SER A 365 -11.73 3.55 -2.31
CA SER A 365 -12.67 3.25 -1.23
C SER A 365 -14.04 2.90 -1.80
N VAL A 366 -14.84 2.14 -1.04
CA VAL A 366 -16.19 1.74 -1.43
C VAL A 366 -17.17 2.24 -0.38
N HIS A 367 -18.21 2.94 -0.83
CA HIS A 367 -19.22 3.55 0.03
C HIS A 367 -20.63 3.22 -0.44
N ALA A 368 -21.60 3.28 0.46
CA ALA A 368 -23.01 3.34 0.13
C ALA A 368 -23.33 4.72 -0.44
N LEU A 369 -24.05 4.77 -1.56
CA LEU A 369 -24.60 5.99 -2.11
C LEU A 369 -25.73 6.50 -1.19
N LYS A 370 -25.57 7.71 -0.63
CA LYS A 370 -26.59 8.40 0.16
C LYS A 370 -26.72 9.84 -0.30
N THR A 371 -27.95 10.36 -0.29
CA THR A 371 -28.28 11.76 -0.63
C THR A 371 -28.19 12.69 0.57
N ASP A 372 -28.44 12.17 1.78
CA ASP A 372 -28.39 12.94 3.03
C ASP A 372 -27.22 12.45 3.88
N HIS A 373 -26.06 13.08 3.73
CA HIS A 373 -24.88 12.78 4.55
C HIS A 373 -24.93 13.56 5.87
N LYS A 374 -24.91 12.86 7.01
CA LYS A 374 -24.64 13.46 8.32
C LYS A 374 -23.14 13.43 8.62
N GLU A 375 -22.62 14.49 9.22
CA GLU A 375 -21.21 14.52 9.63
C GLU A 375 -20.92 13.38 10.62
N GLY A 376 -19.87 12.61 10.34
CA GLY A 376 -19.46 11.45 11.14
C GLY A 376 -20.20 10.15 10.86
N GLU A 377 -21.17 10.15 9.94
CA GLU A 377 -21.81 8.90 9.50
C GLU A 377 -20.85 8.07 8.63
N ASP A 378 -20.57 6.84 9.06
CA ASP A 378 -19.81 5.90 8.24
C ASP A 378 -20.68 5.36 7.10
N THR A 379 -20.23 5.61 5.88
CA THR A 379 -20.88 5.11 4.66
C THR A 379 -20.07 4.02 3.99
N ARG A 380 -18.90 3.65 4.51
CA ARG A 380 -18.04 2.65 3.86
C ARG A 380 -18.74 1.29 3.85
N ILE A 381 -18.55 0.58 2.74
CA ILE A 381 -18.90 -0.83 2.63
C ILE A 381 -17.63 -1.61 2.93
N LEU A 382 -17.57 -2.28 4.08
CA LEU A 382 -16.43 -3.07 4.53
C LEU A 382 -16.87 -4.52 4.83
N SER A 383 -16.01 -5.52 4.67
CA SER A 383 -14.64 -5.45 4.13
C SER A 383 -14.61 -5.42 2.60
N VAL A 384 -13.55 -4.82 2.05
CA VAL A 384 -13.25 -4.81 0.61
C VAL A 384 -11.90 -5.46 0.38
N HIS A 385 -11.80 -6.30 -0.65
CA HIS A 385 -10.55 -6.89 -1.08
C HIS A 385 -10.04 -6.18 -2.34
N TYR A 386 -8.84 -5.61 -2.25
CA TYR A 386 -8.16 -4.97 -3.37
C TYR A 386 -6.94 -5.78 -3.80
N SER A 387 -6.74 -5.99 -5.10
CA SER A 387 -5.51 -6.61 -5.61
C SER A 387 -4.28 -5.76 -5.33
N ASP A 388 -4.42 -4.44 -5.33
CA ASP A 388 -3.45 -3.46 -4.81
C ASP A 388 -4.19 -2.17 -4.44
N ASN A 389 -3.58 -1.29 -3.65
CA ASN A 389 -4.13 0.02 -3.26
C ASN A 389 -3.00 0.94 -2.76
N TYR A 390 -3.24 2.24 -2.56
CA TYR A 390 -2.21 3.21 -2.16
C TYR A 390 -0.99 3.22 -3.13
N PHE A 391 -1.26 3.31 -4.42
CA PHE A 391 -0.25 3.25 -5.49
C PHE A 391 0.04 4.64 -6.07
N SER A 392 1.06 4.77 -6.92
CA SER A 392 1.37 6.01 -7.64
C SER A 392 1.61 5.72 -9.11
N LEU A 393 1.32 6.69 -9.98
CA LEU A 393 1.47 6.56 -11.43
C LEU A 393 2.29 7.71 -11.99
N VAL A 394 3.42 7.40 -12.61
CA VAL A 394 4.16 8.37 -13.42
C VAL A 394 3.44 8.61 -14.76
N PRO A 395 3.73 9.70 -15.50
CA PRO A 395 3.12 9.96 -16.80
C PRO A 395 3.20 8.77 -17.78
N GLY A 396 2.04 8.32 -18.26
CA GLY A 396 1.88 7.20 -19.18
C GLY A 396 1.86 5.80 -18.53
N GLU A 397 1.92 5.71 -17.20
CA GLU A 397 1.80 4.44 -16.48
C GLU A 397 0.33 4.04 -16.30
N VAL A 398 0.08 2.72 -16.32
CA VAL A 398 -1.24 2.12 -16.10
C VAL A 398 -1.16 1.12 -14.96
N MET A 399 -2.13 1.15 -14.06
CA MET A 399 -2.27 0.17 -12.98
C MET A 399 -3.63 -0.56 -13.07
N PRO A 400 -3.62 -1.88 -13.27
CA PRO A 400 -4.81 -2.71 -13.15
C PRO A 400 -5.08 -3.08 -11.68
N ILE A 401 -6.30 -2.84 -11.20
CA ILE A 401 -6.74 -3.16 -9.83
C ILE A 401 -8.04 -3.97 -9.87
N LYS A 402 -8.07 -5.12 -9.22
CA LYS A 402 -9.29 -5.89 -8.96
C LYS A 402 -9.84 -5.52 -7.58
N ILE A 403 -11.12 -5.15 -7.51
CA ILE A 403 -11.84 -4.80 -6.28
C ILE A 403 -12.98 -5.81 -6.10
N THR A 404 -13.05 -6.45 -4.93
CA THR A 404 -14.10 -7.43 -4.60
C THR A 404 -14.75 -7.12 -3.26
N PHE A 405 -16.08 -7.03 -3.21
CA PHE A 405 -16.83 -6.77 -1.98
C PHE A 405 -18.27 -7.29 -2.05
N LYS A 406 -18.92 -7.37 -0.89
CA LYS A 406 -20.35 -7.70 -0.78
C LYS A 406 -21.16 -6.45 -0.45
N VAL A 407 -22.30 -6.30 -1.09
CA VAL A 407 -23.20 -5.17 -0.88
C VAL A 407 -24.44 -5.59 -0.09
N PRO A 408 -24.80 -4.89 1.00
CA PRO A 408 -26.05 -5.15 1.72
C PRO A 408 -27.29 -4.93 0.84
N LEU A 409 -28.38 -5.64 1.15
CA LEU A 409 -29.65 -5.49 0.44
C LEU A 409 -30.16 -4.04 0.47
N GLY A 410 -30.55 -3.52 -0.69
CA GLY A 410 -31.08 -2.15 -0.83
C GLY A 410 -30.01 -1.04 -0.85
N VAL A 411 -28.72 -1.38 -0.73
CA VAL A 411 -27.62 -0.42 -0.83
C VAL A 411 -27.12 -0.33 -2.28
N THR A 412 -26.93 0.89 -2.76
CA THR A 412 -26.22 1.13 -4.04
C THR A 412 -24.76 1.43 -3.72
N PRO A 413 -23.79 0.65 -4.20
CA PRO A 413 -22.38 0.93 -3.95
C PRO A 413 -21.88 2.05 -4.84
N ARG A 414 -20.92 2.81 -4.32
CA ARG A 414 -20.16 3.87 -4.98
C ARG A 414 -18.69 3.57 -4.76
N VAL A 415 -17.92 3.49 -5.84
CA VAL A 415 -16.46 3.34 -5.75
C VAL A 415 -15.81 4.67 -6.03
N SER A 416 -14.92 5.11 -5.15
CA SER A 416 -14.27 6.41 -5.21
C SER A 416 -12.75 6.26 -5.28
N LEU A 417 -12.11 7.03 -6.16
CA LEU A 417 -10.65 7.15 -6.23
C LEU A 417 -10.21 8.47 -5.57
N HIS A 418 -9.29 8.36 -4.62
CA HIS A 418 -8.69 9.45 -3.87
C HIS A 418 -7.17 9.44 -4.08
N GLY A 419 -6.47 10.52 -3.75
CA GLY A 419 -5.01 10.54 -3.72
C GLY A 419 -4.44 11.81 -3.12
N TRP A 420 -3.12 11.82 -2.90
CA TRP A 420 -2.43 12.94 -2.25
C TRP A 420 -2.61 14.26 -2.99
N ASN A 421 -2.43 14.22 -4.30
CA ASN A 421 -2.63 15.35 -5.22
C ASN A 421 -3.84 15.11 -6.15
N TYR A 422 -4.82 14.34 -5.66
CA TYR A 422 -6.03 13.98 -6.39
C TYR A 422 -7.24 14.10 -5.47
N HIS A 423 -7.72 15.34 -5.36
CA HIS A 423 -8.82 15.70 -4.45
C HIS A 423 -10.18 15.61 -5.14
N GLY A 424 -11.20 15.25 -4.36
CA GLY A 424 -12.60 15.26 -4.80
C GLY A 424 -13.26 13.90 -4.98
N GLY A 425 -12.59 12.78 -4.65
CA GLY A 425 -13.19 11.45 -4.59
C GLY A 425 -13.96 11.10 -5.86
N HIS A 426 -13.24 10.78 -6.94
CA HIS A 426 -13.90 10.56 -8.23
C HIS A 426 -14.75 9.31 -8.22
N ILE A 427 -16.04 9.47 -8.48
CA ILE A 427 -16.98 8.37 -8.60
C ILE A 427 -16.65 7.59 -9.87
N VAL A 428 -16.24 6.33 -9.69
CA VAL A 428 -15.87 5.41 -10.78
C VAL A 428 -16.99 4.39 -11.02
N LEU A 429 -17.85 4.15 -10.02
CA LEU A 429 -19.03 3.29 -10.12
C LEU A 429 -20.29 3.98 -9.61
#